data_AF-A0A1R1X961-F1
#
_entry.id   AF-A0A1R1X961-F1
#
_cell.length_a   1.000
_cell.length_b   1.000
_cell.length_c   1.000
_cell.angle_alpha   90.00
_cell.angle_beta   90.00
_cell.angle_gamma   90.00
#
_symmetry.space_group_name_H-M   'P 1'
#
loop_
_entity.id
_entity.type
_entity.pdbx_description
1 polymer ?
#
loop_
_entity_poly.entity_id
_entity_poly.type
_entity_poly.pdbx_seq_one_letter_code
_entity_poly.pdbx_strand_id
1 'polypeptide(L)'
;MPFGKKIFKNNSNWAKDVLESEDADYFKQFLDGQSPELLWIGHTNCGGIEASLDIDALDGPIKEWLLPINKLYLDNKDEMDKLSCRKEKLDNLCKLNIRRVVGIIDELDFINKARSNGD
;
A
#
# COMPACT_ATOMS: atom_id res chain seq x y z
N MET A 1 -3.33 -10.47 26.86
CA MET A 1 -2.20 -10.02 26.02
C MET A 1 -1.68 -8.67 26.50
N PRO A 2 -0.43 -8.56 26.98
CA PRO A 2 0.15 -7.31 27.51
C PRO A 2 0.50 -6.26 26.45
N PHE A 3 0.86 -6.69 25.22
CA PHE A 3 1.35 -5.81 24.15
C PHE A 3 0.31 -4.80 23.66
N GLY A 4 -0.94 -5.22 23.48
CA GLY A 4 -2.02 -4.34 23.01
C GLY A 4 -2.34 -3.20 23.97
N LYS A 5 -2.23 -3.42 25.30
CA LYS A 5 -2.67 -2.43 26.30
C LYS A 5 -1.92 -1.10 26.20
N LYS A 6 -0.61 -1.14 25.94
CA LYS A 6 0.21 0.08 25.81
C LYS A 6 -0.12 0.84 24.53
N ILE A 7 -0.28 0.13 23.42
CA ILE A 7 -0.63 0.72 22.11
C ILE A 7 -2.00 1.41 22.20
N PHE A 8 -3.01 0.72 22.73
CA PHE A 8 -4.34 1.31 22.89
C PHE A 8 -4.35 2.51 23.84
N LYS A 9 -3.57 2.46 24.93
CA LYS A 9 -3.43 3.62 25.84
C LYS A 9 -2.80 4.81 25.12
N ASN A 10 -1.71 4.59 24.38
CA ASN A 10 -1.04 5.66 23.63
C ASN A 10 -1.95 6.26 22.55
N ASN A 11 -2.68 5.42 21.81
CA ASN A 11 -3.66 5.87 20.83
C ASN A 11 -4.78 6.71 21.47
N SER A 12 -5.31 6.25 22.60
CA SER A 12 -6.35 6.98 23.32
C SER A 12 -5.86 8.32 23.87
N ASN A 13 -4.62 8.40 24.35
CA ASN A 13 -4.05 9.66 24.82
C ASN A 13 -3.87 10.64 23.67
N TRP A 14 -3.27 10.21 22.55
CA TRP A 14 -3.11 11.06 21.36
C TRP A 14 -4.45 11.59 20.84
N ALA A 15 -5.47 10.73 20.75
CA ALA A 15 -6.80 11.16 20.31
C ALA A 15 -7.40 12.22 21.23
N LYS A 16 -7.17 12.13 22.56
CA LYS A 16 -7.58 13.18 23.51
C LYS A 16 -6.80 14.46 23.29
N ASP A 17 -5.48 14.37 23.14
CA ASP A 17 -4.62 15.54 22.91
C ASP A 17 -5.07 16.31 21.65
N VAL A 18 -5.46 15.60 20.59
CA VAL A 18 -6.04 16.20 19.37
C VAL A 18 -7.38 16.89 19.67
N LEU A 19 -8.30 16.20 20.36
CA LEU A 19 -9.64 16.73 20.66
C LEU A 19 -9.63 17.90 21.66
N GLU A 20 -8.61 17.97 22.52
CA GLU A 20 -8.40 19.05 23.49
C GLU A 20 -7.54 20.21 22.91
N SER A 21 -7.00 20.05 21.70
CA SER A 21 -6.25 21.08 20.98
C SER A 21 -7.15 22.11 20.29
N GLU A 22 -6.55 23.11 19.66
CA GLU A 22 -7.27 24.08 18.82
C GLU A 22 -7.93 23.43 17.59
N ASP A 23 -7.53 22.21 17.23
CA ASP A 23 -8.08 21.43 16.10
C ASP A 23 -9.07 20.34 16.57
N ALA A 24 -10.03 20.72 17.41
CA ALA A 24 -11.02 19.79 17.97
C ALA A 24 -11.90 19.12 16.89
N ASP A 25 -11.99 19.70 15.69
CA ASP A 25 -12.71 19.14 14.54
C ASP A 25 -11.83 18.30 13.60
N TYR A 26 -10.54 18.08 13.92
CA TYR A 26 -9.57 17.33 13.12
C TYR A 26 -10.15 16.05 12.49
N PHE A 27 -10.77 15.18 13.30
CA PHE A 27 -11.32 13.91 12.80
C PHE A 27 -12.52 14.11 11.88
N LYS A 28 -13.35 15.14 12.12
CA LYS A 28 -14.49 15.45 11.22
C LYS A 28 -13.99 15.98 9.90
N GLN A 29 -13.02 16.89 9.92
CA GLN A 29 -12.39 17.44 8.71
C GLN A 29 -11.64 16.35 7.93
N PHE A 30 -10.97 15.42 8.62
CA PHE A 30 -10.25 14.33 7.98
C PHE A 30 -11.18 13.35 7.25
N LEU A 31 -12.37 13.11 7.80
CA LEU A 31 -13.39 12.26 7.19
C LEU A 31 -14.13 12.96 6.04
N ASP A 32 -14.17 14.29 6.05
CA ASP A 32 -14.89 15.06 5.04
C ASP A 32 -14.31 14.81 3.63
N GLY A 33 -15.18 14.51 2.68
CA GLY A 33 -14.80 14.21 1.30
C GLY A 33 -14.18 12.83 1.03
N GLN A 34 -13.97 11.96 2.04
CA GLN A 34 -13.45 10.60 1.83
C GLN A 34 -14.57 9.55 1.72
N SER A 35 -15.20 9.45 0.55
CA SER A 35 -16.20 8.40 0.25
C SER A 35 -15.92 7.62 -1.05
N PRO A 36 -14.74 7.01 -1.23
CA PRO A 36 -14.49 6.15 -2.38
C PRO A 36 -15.18 4.79 -2.21
N GLU A 37 -15.83 4.30 -3.28
CA GLU A 37 -16.37 2.93 -3.35
C GLU A 37 -15.26 1.87 -3.29
N LEU A 38 -14.12 2.17 -3.91
CA LEU A 38 -12.92 1.36 -3.87
C LEU A 38 -11.68 2.26 -3.86
N LEU A 39 -10.75 1.98 -2.94
CA LEU A 39 -9.48 2.71 -2.82
C LEU A 39 -8.32 1.73 -2.71
N TRP A 40 -7.49 1.67 -3.75
CA TRP A 40 -6.24 0.93 -3.75
C TRP A 40 -5.07 1.90 -3.77
N ILE A 41 -4.27 1.90 -2.69
CA ILE A 41 -3.16 2.84 -2.52
C ILE A 41 -1.85 2.08 -2.45
N GLY A 42 -0.88 2.52 -3.24
CA GLY A 42 0.54 2.28 -2.97
C GLY A 42 1.23 3.56 -2.54
N HIS A 43 2.47 3.44 -2.08
CA HIS A 43 3.25 4.59 -1.59
C HIS A 43 4.70 4.51 -2.04
N THR A 44 5.33 5.66 -2.21
CA THR A 44 6.77 5.75 -2.49
C THR A 44 7.58 5.32 -1.26
N ASN A 45 8.87 5.03 -1.47
CA ASN A 45 9.78 4.53 -0.43
C ASN A 45 9.22 3.30 0.33
N CYS A 46 8.48 2.44 -0.36
CA CYS A 46 7.92 1.23 0.22
C CYS A 46 9.02 0.20 0.45
N GLY A 47 9.27 -0.16 1.72
CA GLY A 47 10.27 -1.16 2.09
C GLY A 47 10.02 -2.53 1.47
N GLY A 48 8.77 -2.91 1.20
CA GLY A 48 8.44 -4.15 0.48
C GLY A 48 8.80 -4.11 -1.01
N ILE A 49 8.57 -2.97 -1.68
CA ILE A 49 9.03 -2.75 -3.06
C ILE A 49 10.56 -2.81 -3.11
N GLU A 50 11.23 -2.15 -2.16
CA GLU A 50 12.68 -2.16 -2.10
C GLU A 50 13.24 -3.56 -1.84
N ALA A 51 12.73 -4.26 -0.83
CA ALA A 51 13.17 -5.62 -0.50
C ALA A 51 12.93 -6.61 -1.66
N SER A 52 11.94 -6.35 -2.52
CA SER A 52 11.70 -7.18 -3.70
C SER A 52 12.81 -7.09 -4.76
N LEU A 53 13.65 -6.04 -4.77
CA LEU A 53 14.79 -5.96 -5.68
C LEU A 53 15.93 -6.90 -5.26
N ASP A 54 16.04 -7.16 -3.96
CA ASP A 54 17.08 -7.98 -3.34
C ASP A 54 16.48 -9.31 -2.82
N ILE A 55 15.59 -9.92 -3.63
CA ILE A 55 14.74 -11.08 -3.25
C ILE A 55 15.52 -12.30 -2.76
N ASP A 56 16.77 -12.45 -3.19
CA ASP A 56 17.64 -13.57 -2.80
C ASP A 56 18.21 -13.43 -1.40
N ALA A 57 18.20 -12.22 -0.83
CA ALA A 57 18.55 -11.98 0.56
C ALA A 57 17.41 -12.30 1.55
N LEU A 58 16.22 -12.65 1.04
CA LEU A 58 15.06 -13.01 1.83
C LEU A 58 14.81 -14.52 1.84
N ASP A 59 14.14 -14.99 2.88
CA ASP A 59 13.69 -16.36 3.05
C ASP A 59 12.25 -16.44 3.59
N GLY A 60 11.69 -17.66 3.59
CA GLY A 60 10.38 -17.94 4.18
C GLY A 60 9.19 -17.18 3.55
N PRO A 61 8.10 -16.98 4.32
CA PRO A 61 6.85 -16.42 3.80
C PRO A 61 6.99 -14.99 3.24
N ILE A 62 7.96 -14.21 3.74
CA ILE A 62 8.16 -12.84 3.22
C ILE A 62 8.77 -12.87 1.81
N LYS A 63 9.67 -13.82 1.52
CA LYS A 63 10.16 -14.04 0.15
C LYS A 63 9.01 -14.39 -0.76
N GLU A 64 8.20 -15.37 -0.39
CA GLU A 64 7.05 -15.83 -1.18
C GLU A 64 6.05 -14.70 -1.47
N TRP A 65 5.78 -13.86 -0.46
CA TRP A 65 4.91 -12.69 -0.60
C TRP A 65 5.43 -11.65 -1.59
N LEU A 66 6.75 -11.44 -1.64
CA LEU A 66 7.39 -10.43 -2.48
C LEU A 66 7.80 -10.93 -3.88
N LEU A 67 7.82 -12.25 -4.10
CA LEU A 67 8.15 -12.86 -5.39
C LEU A 67 7.36 -12.28 -6.56
N PRO A 68 6.03 -12.03 -6.47
CA PRO A 68 5.31 -11.42 -7.58
C PRO A 68 5.88 -10.05 -7.96
N ILE A 69 6.26 -9.22 -6.97
CA ILE A 69 6.80 -7.87 -7.22
C ILE A 69 8.19 -7.98 -7.83
N ASN A 70 9.03 -8.89 -7.35
CA ASN A 70 10.33 -9.17 -7.96
C ASN A 70 10.17 -9.64 -9.42
N LYS A 71 9.23 -10.56 -9.69
CA LYS A 71 8.91 -10.99 -11.06
C LYS A 71 8.50 -9.81 -11.93
N LEU A 72 7.66 -8.91 -11.41
CA LEU A 72 7.26 -7.70 -12.15
C LEU A 72 8.47 -6.81 -12.47
N TYR A 73 9.45 -6.69 -11.57
CA TYR A 73 10.71 -6.00 -11.83
C TYR A 73 11.51 -6.68 -12.95
N LEU A 74 11.68 -8.01 -12.88
CA LEU A 74 12.44 -8.78 -13.86
C LEU A 74 11.79 -8.73 -15.26
N ASP A 75 10.47 -8.87 -15.34
CA ASP A 75 9.71 -8.80 -16.58
C ASP A 75 9.79 -7.41 -17.24
N ASN A 76 10.15 -6.36 -16.49
CA ASN A 76 10.31 -4.98 -16.97
C ASN A 76 11.76 -4.49 -16.88
N LYS A 77 12.74 -5.41 -16.73
CA LYS A 77 14.12 -5.06 -16.40
C LYS A 77 14.77 -4.14 -17.44
N ASP A 78 14.52 -4.35 -18.73
CA ASP A 78 15.09 -3.54 -19.80
C ASP A 78 14.65 -2.07 -19.72
N GLU A 79 13.37 -1.82 -19.39
CA GLU A 79 12.87 -0.46 -19.19
C GLU A 79 13.40 0.13 -17.87
N MET A 80 13.48 -0.68 -16.81
CA MET A 80 14.03 -0.27 -15.53
C MET A 80 15.51 0.13 -15.64
N ASP A 81 16.29 -0.53 -16.50
CA ASP A 81 17.71 -0.27 -16.67
C ASP A 81 18.01 1.00 -17.47
N LYS A 82 17.00 1.60 -18.13
CA LYS A 82 17.07 2.95 -18.72
C LYS A 82 16.96 4.06 -17.68
N LEU A 83 16.46 3.76 -16.47
CA LEU A 83 16.29 4.75 -15.41
C LEU A 83 17.61 5.05 -14.70
N SER A 84 17.81 6.32 -14.34
CA SER A 84 19.11 6.85 -13.95
C SER A 84 19.55 6.47 -12.52
N CYS A 85 18.59 6.31 -11.60
CA CYS A 85 18.90 6.05 -10.20
C CYS A 85 17.95 5.03 -9.53
N ARG A 86 18.40 4.45 -8.41
CA ARG A 86 17.62 3.47 -7.62
C ARG A 86 16.25 4.01 -7.22
N LYS A 87 16.16 5.29 -6.81
CA LYS A 87 14.90 5.91 -6.44
C LYS A 87 13.88 5.90 -7.59
N GLU A 88 14.31 6.25 -8.80
CA GLU A 88 13.43 6.21 -9.97
C GLU A 88 12.95 4.79 -10.29
N LYS A 89 13.82 3.79 -10.16
CA LYS A 89 13.44 2.38 -10.33
C LYS A 89 12.40 1.96 -9.29
N LEU A 90 12.58 2.31 -8.02
CA LEU A 90 11.64 2.02 -6.94
C LEU A 90 10.28 2.72 -7.14
N ASP A 91 10.29 4.00 -7.51
CA ASP A 91 9.07 4.77 -7.75
C ASP A 91 8.31 4.22 -8.97
N ASN A 92 9.01 3.80 -10.03
CA ASN A 92 8.38 3.16 -11.19
C ASN A 92 7.84 1.76 -10.85
N LEU A 93 8.61 0.93 -10.14
CA LEU A 93 8.14 -0.40 -9.72
C LEU A 93 6.92 -0.31 -8.80
N CYS A 94 6.87 0.70 -7.93
CA CYS A 94 5.69 0.98 -7.12
C CYS A 94 4.46 1.27 -7.99
N LYS A 95 4.59 2.15 -8.99
CA LYS A 95 3.50 2.46 -9.94
C LYS A 95 3.06 1.23 -10.73
N LEU A 96 4.01 0.42 -11.22
CA LEU A 96 3.69 -0.82 -11.92
C LEU A 96 2.97 -1.81 -11.01
N ASN A 97 3.39 -1.93 -9.75
CA ASN A 97 2.75 -2.82 -8.79
C ASN A 97 1.31 -2.38 -8.48
N ILE A 98 1.07 -1.08 -8.31
CA ILE A 98 -0.28 -0.51 -8.17
C ILE A 98 -1.13 -0.90 -9.38
N ARG A 99 -0.63 -0.63 -10.60
CA ARG A 99 -1.34 -0.95 -11.84
C ARG A 99 -1.65 -2.45 -11.95
N ARG A 100 -0.69 -3.31 -11.63
CA ARG A 100 -0.87 -4.77 -11.63
C ARG A 100 -2.00 -5.19 -10.72
N VAL A 101 -2.01 -4.71 -9.47
CA VAL A 101 -3.03 -5.14 -8.50
C VAL A 101 -4.40 -4.55 -8.82
N VAL A 102 -4.47 -3.31 -9.34
CA VAL A 102 -5.72 -2.77 -9.88
C VAL A 102 -6.27 -3.67 -10.99
N GLY A 103 -5.43 -4.15 -11.91
CA GLY A 103 -5.83 -5.13 -12.94
C GLY A 103 -6.33 -6.44 -12.34
N ILE A 104 -5.65 -6.99 -11.33
CA ILE A 104 -6.12 -8.20 -10.63
C ILE A 104 -7.50 -7.97 -10.00
N ILE A 105 -7.70 -6.84 -9.31
CA ILE A 105 -8.98 -6.51 -8.67
C ILE A 105 -10.10 -6.40 -9.71
N ASP A 106 -9.81 -5.79 -10.86
CA ASP A 106 -10.75 -5.63 -11.97
C ASP A 106 -11.25 -6.98 -12.53
N GLU A 107 -10.42 -8.02 -12.45
CA GLU A 107 -10.71 -9.36 -12.91
C GLU A 107 -11.45 -10.23 -11.87
N LEU A 108 -11.58 -9.79 -10.60
CA LEU A 108 -12.20 -10.60 -9.56
C LEU A 108 -13.71 -10.80 -9.83
N ASP A 109 -14.15 -12.05 -9.78
CA ASP A 109 -15.55 -12.44 -10.06
C ASP A 109 -16.57 -11.64 -9.24
N PHE A 110 -16.28 -11.35 -7.97
CA PHE A 110 -17.22 -10.62 -7.12
C PHE A 110 -17.31 -9.13 -7.49
N ILE A 111 -16.22 -8.52 -7.98
CA ILE A 111 -16.22 -7.15 -8.50
C ILE A 111 -17.05 -7.12 -9.78
N ASN A 112 -16.86 -8.07 -10.68
CA ASN A 112 -17.63 -8.17 -11.92
C ASN A 112 -19.12 -8.45 -11.66
N LYS A 113 -19.44 -9.26 -10.64
CA LYS A 113 -20.82 -9.48 -10.20
C LYS A 113 -21.46 -8.21 -9.63
N ALA A 114 -20.76 -7.47 -8.76
CA ALA A 114 -21.26 -6.21 -8.19
C ALA A 114 -21.63 -5.22 -9.32
N ARG A 115 -20.71 -5.00 -10.27
CA ARG A 115 -20.94 -4.15 -11.45
C ARG A 115 -22.14 -4.59 -12.28
N SER A 116 -22.31 -5.90 -12.48
CA SER A 116 -23.44 -6.43 -13.25
C SER A 116 -24.80 -6.20 -12.57
N ASN A 117 -24.81 -6.00 -11.25
CA ASN A 117 -26.00 -5.72 -10.46
C ASN A 117 -26.28 -4.21 -10.30
N GLY A 118 -25.42 -3.34 -10.84
CA GLY A 118 -25.57 -1.89 -10.76
C GLY A 118 -25.01 -1.26 -9.48
N ASP A 119 -24.15 -1.98 -8.75
CA ASP A 119 -23.31 -1.47 -7.67
C ASP A 119 -21.99 -0.89 -8.21
#